data_AF-A0A3C0VMH7-F1
#
_entry.id   AF-A0A3C0VMH7-F1
#
_cell.length_a   1.000
_cell.length_b   1.000
_cell.length_c   1.000
_cell.angle_alpha   90.00
_cell.angle_beta   90.00
_cell.angle_gamma   90.00
#
_symmetry.space_group_name_H-M   'P 1'
#
loop_
_entity.id
_entity.type
_entity.pdbx_description
1 polymer ?
#
loop_
_entity_poly.entity_id
_entity_poly.type
_entity_poly.pdbx_seq_one_letter_code
_entity_poly.pdbx_strand_id
1 'polypeptide(L)'
;MSIIAKKDEMFKFRIDTATEELMERARRHVNLDKSKFARQSIREKAESIIAQHEKTVFSENDWHIFFDAIENPPEPNERLKKAAALYKEEIASS
;
A
#
# COMPACT_ATOMS: atom_id res chain seq x y z
N MET A 1 -29.43 -6.27 -6.39
CA MET A 1 -28.79 -5.80 -5.14
C MET A 1 -28.31 -4.39 -5.35
N SER A 2 -29.13 -3.41 -4.96
CA SER A 2 -28.78 -1.99 -5.07
C SER A 2 -27.64 -1.71 -4.09
N ILE A 3 -26.48 -1.33 -4.62
CA ILE A 3 -25.38 -0.81 -3.82
C ILE A 3 -25.87 0.54 -3.30
N ILE A 4 -26.41 0.56 -2.09
CA ILE A 4 -26.70 1.80 -1.40
C ILE A 4 -25.33 2.45 -1.20
N ALA A 5 -24.97 3.37 -2.09
CA ALA A 5 -23.81 4.23 -1.91
C ALA A 5 -23.94 4.85 -0.52
N LYS A 6 -23.07 4.42 0.38
CA LYS A 6 -23.06 4.89 1.77
C LYS A 6 -22.93 6.41 1.72
N LYS A 7 -23.87 7.07 2.39
CA LYS A 7 -24.04 8.52 2.53
C LYS A 7 -22.70 9.27 2.64
N ASP A 8 -22.34 9.99 1.58
CA ASP A 8 -21.58 11.24 1.51
C ASP A 8 -20.62 11.52 2.70
N GLU A 9 -19.47 10.83 2.73
CA GLU A 9 -18.38 11.21 3.64
C GLU A 9 -17.76 12.54 3.17
N MET A 10 -18.14 13.64 3.84
CA MET A 10 -17.63 14.97 3.54
C MET A 10 -16.35 15.25 4.32
N PHE A 11 -15.22 15.30 3.60
CA PHE A 11 -13.92 15.64 4.16
C PHE A 11 -13.72 17.16 4.22
N LYS A 12 -13.73 17.74 5.44
CA LYS A 12 -13.48 19.17 5.68
C LYS A 12 -12.19 19.35 6.47
N PHE A 13 -11.32 20.22 6.00
CA PHE A 13 -10.10 20.59 6.69
C PHE A 13 -9.78 22.07 6.44
N ARG A 14 -9.04 22.68 7.37
CA ARG A 14 -8.50 24.02 7.19
C ARG A 14 -7.15 23.91 6.52
N ILE A 15 -6.86 24.85 5.63
CA ILE A 15 -5.56 25.04 5.02
C ILE A 15 -5.10 26.47 5.23
N ASP A 16 -3.79 26.67 5.24
CA ASP A 16 -3.21 28.00 5.25
C ASP A 16 -3.31 28.66 3.86
N THR A 17 -3.05 29.96 3.83
CA THR A 17 -3.10 30.76 2.61
C THR A 17 -2.12 30.25 1.55
N ALA A 18 -0.92 29.82 1.97
CA ALA A 18 0.11 29.35 1.06
C ALA A 18 -0.32 28.08 0.31
N THR A 19 -0.96 27.13 1.00
CA THR A 19 -1.49 25.89 0.42
C THR A 19 -2.64 26.19 -0.53
N GLU A 20 -3.55 27.09 -0.15
CA GLU A 20 -4.66 27.52 -1.00
C GLU A 20 -4.16 28.17 -2.30
N GLU A 21 -3.18 29.07 -2.23
CA GLU A 21 -2.58 29.71 -3.41
C GLU A 21 -1.87 28.71 -4.33
N LEU A 22 -1.15 27.75 -3.74
CA LEU A 22 -0.47 26.70 -4.50
C LEU A 22 -1.47 25.79 -5.23
N MET A 23 -2.54 25.37 -4.53
CA MET A 23 -3.62 24.60 -5.13
C MET A 23 -4.30 25.36 -6.26
N GLU A 24 -4.58 26.64 -6.06
CA GLU A 24 -5.20 27.52 -7.04
C GLU A 24 -4.37 27.65 -8.32
N ARG A 25 -3.05 27.78 -8.19
CA ARG A 25 -2.14 27.81 -9.34
C ARG A 25 -2.09 26.45 -10.05
N ALA A 26 -1.91 25.37 -9.31
CA ALA A 26 -1.79 24.03 -9.87
C ALA A 26 -3.05 23.60 -10.62
N ARG A 27 -4.24 23.80 -10.02
CA ARG A 27 -5.51 23.38 -10.63
C ARG A 27 -5.82 24.09 -11.95
N ARG A 28 -5.32 25.32 -12.15
CA ARG A 28 -5.46 26.05 -13.42
C ARG A 28 -4.69 25.40 -14.55
N HIS A 29 -3.51 24.82 -14.27
CA HIS A 29 -2.74 24.11 -15.29
C HIS A 29 -3.44 22.84 -15.78
N VAL A 30 -4.25 22.22 -14.92
CA VAL A 30 -4.99 20.98 -15.24
C VAL A 30 -6.49 21.23 -15.52
N ASN A 31 -6.93 22.49 -15.54
CA ASN A 31 -8.33 22.90 -15.73
C ASN A 31 -9.33 22.17 -14.81
N LEU A 32 -9.00 22.05 -13.52
CA LEU A 32 -9.87 21.43 -12.51
C LEU A 32 -10.43 22.45 -11.53
N ASP A 33 -11.65 22.18 -11.04
CA ASP A 33 -12.17 22.84 -9.85
C ASP A 33 -11.42 22.37 -8.58
N LYS A 34 -11.56 23.12 -7.48
CA LYS A 34 -10.86 22.84 -6.22
C LYS A 34 -11.18 21.45 -5.66
N SER A 35 -12.46 21.08 -5.66
CA SER A 35 -12.93 19.81 -5.09
C SER A 35 -12.43 18.62 -5.89
N LYS A 36 -12.45 18.69 -7.22
CA LYS A 36 -11.95 17.66 -8.12
C LYS A 36 -10.43 17.53 -8.02
N PHE A 37 -9.71 18.66 -8.03
CA PHE A 37 -8.27 18.68 -7.82
C PHE A 37 -7.90 18.03 -6.48
N ALA A 38 -8.50 18.47 -5.36
CA ALA A 38 -8.20 17.93 -4.04
C ALA A 38 -8.46 16.42 -3.94
N ARG A 39 -9.62 15.94 -4.43
CA ARG A 39 -9.94 14.50 -4.42
C ARG A 39 -8.95 13.68 -5.26
N GLN A 40 -8.54 14.21 -6.41
CA GLN A 40 -7.58 13.53 -7.27
C GLN A 40 -6.20 13.47 -6.60
N SER A 41 -5.70 14.59 -6.08
CA SER A 41 -4.40 14.65 -5.39
C SER A 41 -4.35 13.75 -4.15
N ILE A 42 -5.43 13.69 -3.36
CA ILE A 42 -5.54 12.78 -2.21
C ILE A 42 -5.45 11.32 -2.67
N ARG A 43 -6.21 10.95 -3.71
CA ARG A 43 -6.20 9.59 -4.25
C ARG A 43 -4.81 9.19 -4.75
N GLU A 44 -4.21 10.03 -5.60
CA GLU A 44 -2.88 9.77 -6.16
C GLU A 44 -1.81 9.62 -5.06
N LYS A 45 -1.85 10.47 -4.03
CA LYS A 45 -0.90 10.36 -2.91
C LYS A 45 -1.14 9.11 -2.08
N ALA A 46 -2.39 8.75 -1.81
CA ALA A 46 -2.74 7.53 -1.08
C ALA A 46 -2.28 6.28 -1.84
N GLU A 47 -2.58 6.19 -3.14
CA GLU A 47 -2.13 5.10 -4.02
C GLU A 47 -0.60 4.98 -4.04
N SER A 48 0.11 6.10 -4.11
CA SER A 48 1.57 6.12 -4.06
C SER A 48 2.12 5.61 -2.73
N ILE A 49 1.51 5.97 -1.59
CA ILE A 49 1.95 5.50 -0.27
C ILE A 49 1.68 4.01 -0.14
N ILE A 50 0.48 3.55 -0.51
CA ILE A 50 0.12 2.12 -0.49
C ILE A 50 1.10 1.33 -1.34
N ALA A 51 1.39 1.79 -2.57
CA ALA A 51 2.35 1.13 -3.44
C ALA A 51 3.76 1.06 -2.84
N GLN A 52 4.20 2.09 -2.11
CA GLN A 52 5.51 2.10 -1.45
C GLN A 52 5.61 1.09 -0.30
N HIS A 53 4.52 0.84 0.40
CA HIS A 53 4.51 -0.03 1.59
C HIS A 53 4.10 -1.47 1.29
N GLU A 54 3.23 -1.70 0.30
CA GLU A 54 2.68 -3.02 0.01
C GLU A 54 3.34 -3.72 -1.18
N LYS A 55 3.98 -2.98 -2.10
CA LYS A 55 4.73 -3.62 -3.18
C LYS A 55 6.15 -3.92 -2.70
N THR A 56 6.44 -5.21 -2.53
CA THR A 56 7.83 -5.68 -2.49
C THR A 56 8.45 -5.47 -3.86
N VAL A 57 9.20 -4.37 -4.01
CA VAL A 57 9.97 -4.13 -5.23
C VAL A 57 11.23 -4.98 -5.15
N PHE A 58 11.18 -6.15 -5.78
CA PHE A 58 12.37 -6.95 -6.03
C PHE A 58 13.20 -6.30 -7.14
N SER A 59 14.51 -6.21 -6.93
CA SER A 59 15.44 -5.97 -8.04
C SER A 59 15.43 -7.16 -9.00
N GLU A 60 15.98 -7.00 -10.20
CA GLU A 60 16.08 -8.12 -11.16
C GLU A 60 16.83 -9.32 -10.57
N ASN A 61 17.86 -9.06 -9.76
CA ASN A 61 18.60 -10.10 -9.05
C ASN A 61 17.75 -10.77 -7.95
N ASP A 62 16.95 -10.00 -7.21
CA ASP A 62 16.07 -10.57 -6.18
C ASP A 62 14.97 -11.43 -6.81
N TRP A 63 14.49 -11.06 -8.00
CA TRP A 63 13.57 -11.91 -8.78
C TRP A 63 14.20 -13.26 -9.12
N HIS A 64 15.47 -13.27 -9.57
CA HIS A 64 16.16 -14.51 -9.88
C HIS A 64 16.33 -15.40 -8.64
N ILE A 65 16.77 -14.83 -7.51
CA ILE A 65 16.92 -15.55 -6.24
C ILE A 65 15.57 -16.07 -5.75
N PHE A 66 14.52 -15.26 -5.85
CA PHE A 66 13.17 -15.63 -5.39
C PHE A 66 12.60 -16.79 -6.20
N PHE A 67 12.67 -16.73 -7.54
CA PHE A 67 12.17 -17.81 -8.40
C PHE A 67 13.02 -19.07 -8.29
N ASP A 68 14.35 -18.96 -8.21
CA ASP A 68 15.23 -20.10 -7.96
C ASP A 68 14.90 -20.79 -6.64
N ALA A 69 14.59 -20.03 -5.57
CA ALA A 69 14.17 -20.60 -4.30
C ALA A 69 12.79 -21.29 -4.33
N ILE A 70 11.93 -20.98 -5.31
CA ILE A 70 10.64 -21.66 -5.52
C ILE A 70 10.83 -22.92 -6.37
N GLU A 71 11.61 -22.83 -7.45
CA GLU A 71 11.86 -23.94 -8.37
C GLU A 71 12.80 -25.00 -7.77
N ASN A 72 13.81 -24.54 -7.02
CA ASN A 72 14.83 -25.35 -6.36
C ASN A 72 14.81 -25.04 -4.85
N PRO A 73 13.78 -25.48 -4.12
CA PRO A 73 13.65 -25.15 -2.70
C PRO A 73 14.84 -25.70 -1.91
N PRO A 74 15.59 -24.83 -1.20
CA PRO A 74 16.71 -25.29 -0.40
C PRO A 74 16.23 -26.11 0.80
N GLU A 75 17.06 -27.05 1.25
CA GLU A 75 16.79 -27.82 2.46
C GLU A 75 16.59 -26.88 3.67
N PRO A 76 15.56 -27.12 4.51
CA PRO A 76 15.34 -26.37 5.73
C PRO A 76 16.58 -26.38 6.62
N ASN A 77 17.01 -25.21 7.10
CA ASN A 77 18.11 -25.15 8.05
C ASN A 77 17.69 -25.65 9.45
N GLU A 78 18.67 -25.97 10.30
CA GLU A 78 18.42 -26.52 11.64
C GLU A 78 17.58 -25.59 12.54
N ARG A 79 17.66 -24.27 12.34
CA ARG A 79 16.83 -23.31 13.10
C ARG A 79 15.36 -23.41 12.69
N LEU A 80 15.10 -23.55 11.39
CA LEU A 80 13.74 -23.69 10.85
C LEU A 80 13.11 -25.02 11.27
N LYS A 81 13.89 -26.11 11.26
CA LYS A 81 13.44 -27.42 11.76
C LYS A 81 13.05 -27.37 13.24
N LYS A 82 13.87 -26.72 14.09
CA LYS A 82 13.57 -26.53 15.52
C LYS A 82 12.31 -25.68 15.73
N ALA A 83 12.15 -24.58 14.98
CA ALA A 83 10.96 -23.74 15.07
C ALA A 83 9.68 -24.51 14.68
N ALA A 84 9.75 -25.32 13.62
CA ALA A 84 8.64 -26.18 13.21
C ALA A 84 8.30 -27.25 14.26
N ALA A 85 9.29 -27.81 14.96
CA ALA A 85 9.06 -28.76 16.05
C ALA A 85 8.34 -28.09 17.24
N LEU A 86 8.83 -26.92 17.68
CA LEU A 86 8.20 -26.14 18.76
C LEU A 86 6.75 -25.77 18.44
N TYR A 87 6.49 -25.30 17.21
CA TYR A 87 5.13 -24.96 16.77
C TYR A 87 4.17 -26.16 16.81
N LYS A 88 4.64 -27.36 16.43
CA LYS A 88 3.84 -28.59 16.52
C LYS A 88 3.52 -28.97 17.96
N GLU A 89 4.46 -28.78 18.88
CA GLU A 89 4.24 -29.01 20.32
C GLU A 89 3.22 -28.02 20.91
N GLU A 90 3.28 -26.73 20.54
CA GLU A 90 2.31 -25.72 20.98
C GLU A 90 0.88 -26.00 20.49
N ILE A 91 0.72 -26.38 19.21
CA ILE A 91 -0.61 -26.73 18.68
C ILE A 91 -1.11 -28.03 19.30
N ALA A 92 -0.26 -29.03 19.50
CA ALA A 92 -0.67 -30.30 20.09
C ALA A 92 -1.05 -30.20 21.58
N SER A 93 -0.58 -29.15 22.26
CA SER A 93 -0.89 -28.85 23.66
C SER A 93 -2.08 -27.89 23.84
N SER A 94 -2.70 -27.40 22.76
CA SER A 94 -3.89 -26.54 22.76
C SER A 94 -5.15 -27.31 22.37
#